data_AF-A0A9P1FUI8-F1
#
_entry.id   AF-A0A9P1FUI8-F1
#
_cell.length_a   1.000
_cell.length_b   1.000
_cell.length_c   1.000
_cell.angle_alpha   90.00
_cell.angle_beta   90.00
_cell.angle_gamma   90.00
#
_symmetry.space_group_name_H-M   'P 1'
#
loop_
_entity.id
_entity.type
_entity.pdbx_description
1 polymer ?
#
loop_
_entity_poly.entity_id
_entity_poly.type
_entity_poly.pdbx_seq_one_letter_code
_entity_poly.pdbx_strand_id
1 'polypeptide(L)'
;MCKEGWQHPLSLEEVRQAADNEEAWAAKALDQLRRLERCAHNPAKLHLSYCAWLHRIASQQGRQRYADPATGLGVFTATALKTMACCGFHCRHCPHGQGPGGQLSPEEKLVLLDW
;
A
#
# COMPACT_ATOMS: atom_id res chain seq x y z
N MET A 1 13.48 11.71 10.60
CA MET A 1 12.77 13.02 10.70
C MET A 1 11.77 13.11 9.56
N CYS A 2 10.48 13.23 9.86
CA CYS A 2 9.45 13.49 8.84
C CYS A 2 9.63 14.94 8.35
N LYS A 3 9.61 15.18 7.03
CA LYS A 3 9.53 16.56 6.52
C LYS A 3 8.25 17.21 7.07
N GLU A 4 8.33 18.47 7.48
CA GLU A 4 7.18 19.21 8.03
C GLU A 4 5.95 19.05 7.12
N GLY A 5 4.81 18.68 7.72
CA GLY A 5 3.55 18.45 7.02
C GLY A 5 3.32 17.03 6.47
N TRP A 6 4.30 16.11 6.53
CA TRP A 6 4.08 14.73 6.11
C TRP A 6 3.49 13.90 7.24
N GLN A 7 2.30 13.34 7.01
CA GLN A 7 1.70 12.36 7.90
C GLN A 7 2.62 11.14 8.08
N HIS A 8 2.58 10.55 9.27
CA HIS A 8 3.21 9.27 9.54
C HIS A 8 2.60 8.19 8.63
N PRO A 9 3.41 7.32 8.01
CA PRO A 9 2.88 6.26 7.17
C PRO A 9 2.00 5.32 7.99
N LEU A 10 0.85 4.92 7.46
CA LEU A 10 0.00 3.90 8.08
C LEU A 10 0.80 2.60 8.24
N SER A 11 0.91 2.09 9.45
CA SER A 11 1.63 0.84 9.73
C SER A 11 0.69 -0.31 10.10
N LEU A 12 1.17 -1.54 9.99
CA LEU A 12 0.43 -2.72 10.45
C LEU A 12 0.11 -2.64 11.95
N GLU A 13 1.07 -2.15 12.74
CA GLU A 13 0.93 -1.95 14.18
C GLU A 13 -0.18 -0.95 14.51
N GLU A 14 -0.21 0.17 13.79
CA GLU A 14 -1.25 1.18 13.97
C GLU A 14 -2.65 0.61 13.69
N VAL A 15 -2.80 -0.26 12.69
CA VAL A 15 -4.10 -0.91 12.43
C VAL A 15 -4.46 -1.91 13.52
N ARG A 16 -3.49 -2.66 14.05
CA ARG A 16 -3.71 -3.58 15.18
C ARG A 16 -4.18 -2.80 16.41
N GLN A 17 -3.46 -1.73 16.76
CA GLN A 17 -3.81 -0.87 17.90
C GLN A 17 -5.18 -0.22 17.73
N ALA A 18 -5.52 0.30 16.55
CA ALA A 18 -6.82 0.90 16.31
C ALA A 18 -7.96 -0.15 16.41
N ALA A 19 -7.70 -1.40 16.02
CA ALA A 19 -8.67 -2.47 16.17
C ALA A 19 -8.82 -2.91 17.65
N ASP A 20 -7.73 -2.94 18.41
CA ASP A 20 -7.76 -3.20 19.85
C ASP A 20 -8.48 -2.07 20.62
N ASN A 21 -8.43 -0.84 20.08
CA ASN A 21 -9.21 0.31 20.56
C ASN A 21 -10.66 0.33 20.04
N GLU A 22 -11.11 -0.73 19.37
CA GLU A 22 -12.47 -0.88 18.81
C GLU A 22 -12.87 0.20 17.79
N GLU A 23 -11.89 0.79 17.09
CA GLU A 23 -12.18 1.77 16.05
C GLU A 23 -12.88 1.10 14.85
N ALA A 24 -14.03 1.65 14.46
CA ALA A 24 -14.90 1.05 13.44
C ALA A 24 -14.20 0.85 12.08
N TRP A 25 -13.23 1.70 11.72
CA TRP A 25 -12.46 1.57 10.49
C TRP A 25 -11.46 0.41 10.54
N ALA A 26 -10.97 0.05 11.73
CA ALA A 26 -9.91 -0.91 11.95
C ALA A 26 -10.42 -2.33 12.17
N ALA A 27 -11.65 -2.52 12.67
CA ALA A 27 -12.22 -3.86 12.90
C ALA A 27 -12.31 -4.71 11.62
N LYS A 28 -12.88 -4.14 10.54
CA LYS A 28 -12.92 -4.79 9.22
C LYS A 28 -11.52 -4.99 8.66
N ALA A 29 -10.64 -4.07 8.98
CA ALA A 29 -9.26 -4.08 8.58
C ALA A 29 -8.54 -5.32 9.20
N LEU A 30 -8.67 -5.52 10.51
CA LEU A 30 -8.05 -6.63 11.23
C LEU A 30 -8.61 -8.00 10.83
N ASP A 31 -9.91 -8.12 10.56
CA ASP A 31 -10.48 -9.38 10.05
C ASP A 31 -9.83 -9.80 8.72
N GLN A 32 -9.62 -8.85 7.81
CA GLN A 32 -8.95 -9.11 6.55
C GLN A 32 -7.49 -9.55 6.75
N LEU A 33 -6.75 -8.92 7.66
CA LEU A 33 -5.39 -9.34 8.02
C LEU A 33 -5.36 -10.78 8.52
N ARG A 34 -6.25 -11.12 9.47
CA ARG A 34 -6.34 -12.48 10.03
C ARG A 34 -6.70 -13.51 8.95
N ARG A 35 -7.52 -13.15 7.95
CA ARG A 35 -7.80 -14.03 6.80
C ARG A 35 -6.56 -14.29 5.96
N LEU A 36 -5.78 -13.25 5.67
CA LEU A 36 -4.52 -13.37 4.93
C LEU A 36 -3.53 -14.28 5.66
N GLU A 37 -3.35 -14.09 6.97
CA GLU A 37 -2.49 -14.92 7.81
C GLU A 37 -2.91 -16.40 7.79
N ARG A 38 -4.21 -16.70 7.86
CA ARG A 38 -4.72 -18.08 7.85
C ARG A 38 -4.59 -18.79 6.51
N CYS A 39 -4.66 -18.07 5.39
CA CYS A 39 -4.61 -18.66 4.05
C CYS A 39 -3.20 -18.62 3.42
N ALA A 40 -2.26 -17.95 4.07
CA ALA A 40 -0.91 -17.77 3.56
C ALA A 40 -0.04 -19.01 3.77
N HIS A 41 0.06 -19.84 2.72
CA HIS A 41 1.05 -20.92 2.62
C HIS A 41 2.36 -20.44 1.98
N ASN A 42 2.40 -19.19 1.51
CA ASN A 42 3.55 -18.59 0.82
C ASN A 42 3.86 -17.20 1.41
N PRO A 43 5.04 -17.02 2.03
CA PRO A 43 5.40 -15.77 2.72
C PRO A 43 5.55 -14.57 1.77
N ALA A 44 6.00 -14.79 0.54
CA ALA A 44 6.10 -13.71 -0.46
C ALA A 44 4.71 -13.21 -0.89
N LYS A 45 3.74 -14.12 -1.06
CA LYS A 45 2.35 -13.72 -1.33
C LYS A 45 1.70 -13.01 -0.15
N LEU A 46 2.04 -13.40 1.09
CA LEU A 46 1.55 -12.74 2.29
C LEU A 46 2.04 -11.29 2.38
N HIS A 47 3.34 -11.06 2.13
CA HIS A 47 3.91 -9.69 2.09
C HIS A 47 3.19 -8.80 1.07
N LEU A 48 3.06 -9.25 -0.17
CA LEU A 48 2.36 -8.49 -1.22
C LEU A 48 0.90 -8.19 -0.82
N SER A 49 0.22 -9.17 -0.21
CA SER A 49 -1.16 -8.99 0.27
C SER A 49 -1.25 -7.94 1.36
N TYR A 50 -0.30 -7.89 2.30
CA TYR A 50 -0.26 -6.83 3.30
C TYR A 50 -0.02 -5.46 2.67
N CYS A 51 0.93 -5.34 1.74
CA CYS A 51 1.23 -4.07 1.07
C CYS A 51 0.03 -3.54 0.29
N ALA A 52 -0.64 -4.38 -0.49
CA ALA A 52 -1.82 -3.98 -1.25
C ALA A 52 -2.99 -3.58 -0.34
N TRP A 53 -3.18 -4.29 0.76
CA TRP A 53 -4.21 -3.96 1.71
C TRP A 53 -3.90 -2.67 2.49
N LEU A 54 -2.66 -2.47 2.96
CA LEU A 54 -2.24 -1.23 3.62
C LEU A 54 -2.34 -0.04 2.67
N HIS A 55 -1.98 -0.24 1.40
CA HIS A 55 -2.21 0.75 0.35
C HIS A 55 -3.68 1.15 0.30
N ARG A 56 -4.60 0.17 0.27
CA ARG A 56 -6.04 0.43 0.20
C ARG A 56 -6.53 1.23 1.40
N ILE A 57 -6.17 0.83 2.63
CA ILE A 57 -6.60 1.54 3.85
C ILE A 57 -6.01 2.96 3.89
N ALA A 58 -4.70 3.10 3.63
CA ALA A 58 -4.06 4.40 3.59
C ALA A 58 -4.72 5.33 2.55
N SER A 59 -5.04 4.80 1.36
CA SER A 59 -5.74 5.55 0.31
C SER A 59 -7.14 5.98 0.74
N GLN A 60 -7.91 5.10 1.40
CA GLN A 60 -9.26 5.40 1.89
C GLN A 60 -9.25 6.44 3.02
N GLN A 61 -8.21 6.46 3.85
CA GLN A 61 -8.03 7.45 4.91
C GLN A 61 -7.39 8.76 4.42
N GLY A 62 -7.10 8.91 3.13
CA GLY A 62 -6.41 10.10 2.61
C GLY A 62 -4.95 10.21 3.05
N ARG A 63 -4.35 9.14 3.58
CA ARG A 63 -2.94 9.09 3.93
C ARG A 63 -2.08 9.04 2.69
N GLN A 64 -0.99 9.79 2.71
CA GLN A 64 -0.06 9.87 1.59
C GLN A 64 0.80 8.60 1.46
N ARG A 65 1.02 7.89 2.57
CA ARG A 65 1.92 6.74 2.63
C ARG A 65 1.44 5.65 3.57
N TYR A 66 1.90 4.43 3.34
CA TYR A 66 1.88 3.31 4.29
C TYR A 66 3.29 2.78 4.49
N ALA A 67 3.55 2.09 5.61
CA ALA A 67 4.82 1.43 5.85
C ALA A 67 4.77 0.01 5.27
N ASP A 68 5.76 -0.35 4.43
CA ASP A 68 5.95 -1.72 3.99
C ASP A 68 6.25 -2.61 5.23
N PRO A 69 5.46 -3.67 5.49
CA PRO A 69 5.62 -4.47 6.70
C PRO A 69 6.93 -5.25 6.79
N ALA A 70 7.56 -5.58 5.66
CA ALA A 70 8.80 -6.34 5.63
C ALA A 70 10.03 -5.44 5.81
N THR A 71 9.98 -4.20 5.33
CA THR A 71 11.15 -3.31 5.28
C THR A 71 11.04 -2.06 6.15
N GLY A 72 9.83 -1.70 6.60
CA GLY A 72 9.55 -0.45 7.31
C GLY A 72 9.60 0.81 6.44
N LEU A 73 9.85 0.68 5.12
CA LEU A 73 9.94 1.82 4.21
C LEU A 73 8.57 2.44 3.96
N GLY A 74 8.51 3.77 3.91
CA GLY A 74 7.29 4.50 3.56
C GLY A 74 7.01 4.45 2.07
N VAL A 75 5.92 3.79 1.67
CA VAL A 75 5.46 3.65 0.28
C VAL A 75 4.31 4.59 0.01
N PHE A 76 4.36 5.32 -1.10
CA PHE A 76 3.31 6.26 -1.50
C PHE A 76 2.03 5.55 -1.96
N THR A 77 0.88 6.12 -1.61
CA THR A 77 -0.41 5.71 -2.15
C THR A 77 -0.59 6.25 -3.57
N ALA A 78 -1.48 5.62 -4.35
CA ALA A 78 -1.82 6.10 -5.68
C ALA A 78 -2.35 7.56 -5.67
N THR A 79 -3.10 7.95 -4.64
CA THR A 79 -3.60 9.32 -4.47
C THR A 79 -2.45 10.31 -4.25
N ALA A 80 -1.44 9.95 -3.48
CA ALA A 80 -0.25 10.77 -3.28
C ALA A 80 0.53 10.98 -4.58
N LEU A 81 0.71 9.91 -5.35
CA LEU A 81 1.47 9.98 -6.60
C LEU A 81 0.84 10.93 -7.63
N LYS A 82 -0.49 11.07 -7.65
CA LYS A 82 -1.21 11.99 -8.56
C LYS A 82 -0.84 13.46 -8.38
N THR A 83 -0.38 13.87 -7.20
CA THR A 83 -0.02 15.28 -6.91
C THR A 83 1.47 15.55 -7.03
N MET A 84 2.29 14.52 -7.25
CA MET A 84 3.75 14.62 -7.30
C MET A 84 4.28 14.61 -8.74
N ALA A 85 5.40 15.29 -8.94
CA ALA A 85 6.19 15.17 -10.16
C ALA A 85 6.78 13.75 -10.28
N CYS A 86 6.97 13.28 -11.51
CA CYS A 86 7.63 12.00 -11.77
C CYS A 86 9.04 12.00 -11.18
N CYS A 87 9.34 11.03 -10.33
CA CYS A 87 10.64 10.88 -9.67
C CYS A 87 11.63 10.00 -10.45
N GLY A 88 11.21 9.37 -11.55
CA GLY A 88 12.06 8.50 -12.39
C GLY A 88 12.28 7.07 -11.85
N PHE A 89 11.66 6.69 -10.73
CA PHE A 89 11.86 5.37 -10.09
C PHE A 89 10.85 4.28 -10.52
N HIS A 90 10.13 4.47 -11.64
CA HIS A 90 9.23 3.45 -12.22
C HIS A 90 8.23 2.85 -11.21
N CYS A 91 7.62 3.69 -10.38
CA CYS A 91 6.66 3.23 -9.37
C CYS A 91 5.43 2.56 -10.03
N ARG A 92 4.91 1.50 -9.39
CA ARG A 92 3.77 0.68 -9.91
C ARG A 92 2.48 1.47 -10.17
N HIS A 93 2.28 2.63 -9.55
CA HIS A 93 1.13 3.52 -9.77
C HIS A 93 1.54 4.91 -10.24
N CYS A 94 2.68 5.02 -10.94
CA CYS A 94 3.11 6.30 -11.49
C CYS A 94 2.05 6.85 -12.45
N PRO A 95 1.45 8.03 -12.18
CA PRO A 95 0.44 8.61 -13.06
C PRO A 95 1.04 9.10 -14.38
N HIS A 96 2.35 9.31 -14.43
CA HIS A 96 3.11 9.71 -15.62
C HIS A 96 3.51 8.52 -16.51
N GLY A 97 3.04 7.31 -16.18
CA GLY A 97 3.47 6.05 -16.83
C GLY A 97 4.81 5.53 -16.32
N GLN A 98 5.20 4.34 -16.80
CA GLN A 98 6.54 3.77 -16.60
C GLN A 98 7.54 4.39 -17.58
N GLY A 99 7.73 5.71 -17.54
CA GLY A 99 8.68 6.43 -18.42
C GLY A 99 8.35 6.40 -19.93
N PRO A 100 9.12 7.13 -20.75
CA PRO A 100 8.83 7.26 -22.18
C PRO A 100 9.16 5.95 -22.91
N GLY A 101 8.11 5.26 -23.39
CA GLY A 101 8.23 4.05 -24.24
C GLY A 101 7.68 2.75 -23.66
N GLY A 102 7.17 2.73 -22.42
CA GLY A 102 6.70 1.51 -21.76
C GLY A 102 5.27 1.11 -22.14
N GLN A 103 5.06 0.51 -23.31
CA GLN A 103 3.86 -0.30 -23.54
C GLN A 103 4.06 -1.65 -22.86
N LEU A 104 3.52 -1.82 -21.64
CA LEU A 104 3.46 -3.14 -21.00
C LEU A 104 2.81 -4.15 -21.95
N SER A 105 3.38 -5.35 -22.02
CA SER A 105 2.78 -6.44 -22.78
C SER A 105 1.40 -6.82 -22.20
N PRO A 106 0.50 -7.42 -22.99
CA PRO A 106 -0.80 -7.87 -22.50
C PRO A 106 -0.71 -8.77 -21.26
N GLU A 107 0.34 -9.62 -21.16
CA GLU A 107 0.55 -10.45 -19.96
C GLU A 107 0.97 -9.68 -18.70
N GLU A 108 1.73 -8.58 -18.85
CA GLU A 108 2.14 -7.74 -17.71
C GLU A 108 0.97 -6.92 -17.16
N LYS A 109 -0.02 -6.58 -18.00
CA LYS A 109 -1.25 -5.89 -17.58
C LYS A 109 -2.15 -6.79 -16.74
N LEU A 110 -2.17 -8.10 -16.99
CA LEU A 110 -2.97 -9.06 -16.21
C LEU A 110 -2.47 -9.21 -14.77
N VAL A 111 -1.17 -9.09 -14.52
CA VAL A 111 -0.60 -9.15 -13.17
C VAL A 111 -0.82 -7.85 -12.37
N LEU A 112 -1.02 -6.72 -13.05
CA LEU A 112 -1.20 -5.40 -12.46
C LEU A 112 -2.67 -5.01 -12.21
N LEU A 113 -3.63 -5.73 -12.79
CA LEU A 113 -5.07 -5.48 -12.64
C LEU A 113 -5.74 -6.28 -11.51
N ASP A 114 -5.02 -7.21 -10.87
CA ASP A 114 -5.51 -8.03 -9.75
C ASP A 114 -5.12 -7.47 -8.37
N TRP A 115 -5.18 -6.14 -8.21
CA TRP A 115 -5.15 -5.46 -6.90
C TRP A 115 -6.10 -4.25 -6.84
#